data_AF-A0A382QGU3-F1
#
_entry.id   AF-A0A382QGU3-F1
#
_cell.length_a   1.000
_cell.length_b   1.000
_cell.length_c   1.000
_cell.angle_alpha   90.00
_cell.angle_beta   90.00
_cell.angle_gamma   90.00
#
_symmetry.space_group_name_H-M   'P 1'
#
loop_
_entity.id
_entity.type
_entity.pdbx_description
1 polymer ?
#
loop_
_entity_poly.entity_id
_entity_poly.type
_entity_poly.pdbx_seq_one_letter_code
_entity_poly.pdbx_strand_id
1 'polypeptide(L)'
;TQCGFKAFRTESAQAILHDLLERGFAFDVELLLKIEQRNPDGIAKAPIAWIDSEAESTTTALSPYLTMLRSIASMNRKYLPADPKSEAFVSFVESLDESQWNQLVENVPDAIATRNPAHFGQFDEISPNDLNAILQDA
;
A
#
# COMPACT_ATOMS: atom_id res chain seq x y z
N THR A 1 -0.48 4.09 -7.24
CA THR A 1 -1.57 3.26 -6.69
C THR A 1 -1.79 2.06 -7.55
N GLN A 2 -2.71 1.16 -7.20
CA GLN A 2 -3.20 0.21 -8.18
C GLN A 2 -4.02 0.98 -9.23
N CYS A 3 -3.40 1.33 -10.35
CA CYS A 3 -4.07 2.08 -11.41
C CYS A 3 -4.99 1.21 -12.30
N GLY A 4 -5.17 -0.07 -11.96
CA GLY A 4 -5.96 -1.00 -12.76
C GLY A 4 -7.47 -0.88 -12.54
N PHE A 5 -8.24 -1.32 -13.54
CA PHE A 5 -9.69 -1.51 -13.43
C PHE A 5 -10.01 -2.64 -12.43
N LYS A 6 -11.03 -2.45 -11.59
CA LYS A 6 -11.57 -3.49 -10.70
C LYS A 6 -13.05 -3.68 -11.01
N ALA A 7 -13.43 -4.92 -11.27
CA ALA A 7 -14.82 -5.32 -11.43
C ALA A 7 -15.24 -6.22 -10.27
N PHE A 8 -16.42 -5.98 -9.74
CA PHE A 8 -17.00 -6.76 -8.66
C PHE A 8 -18.36 -7.29 -9.10
N ARG A 9 -18.71 -8.50 -8.65
CA ARG A 9 -20.12 -8.92 -8.67
C ARG A 9 -20.92 -8.04 -7.71
N THR A 10 -22.16 -7.75 -8.04
CA THR A 10 -23.03 -6.85 -7.26
C THR A 10 -23.11 -7.28 -5.80
N GLU A 11 -23.33 -8.57 -5.56
CA GLU A 11 -23.43 -9.16 -4.23
C GLU A 11 -22.12 -9.03 -3.43
N SER A 12 -20.97 -9.23 -4.09
CA SER A 12 -19.66 -9.08 -3.47
C SER A 12 -19.38 -7.62 -3.11
N ALA A 13 -19.74 -6.68 -3.98
CA ALA A 13 -19.59 -5.25 -3.73
C ALA A 13 -20.47 -4.80 -2.54
N GLN A 14 -21.75 -5.14 -2.54
CA GLN A 14 -22.67 -4.79 -1.44
C GLN A 14 -22.16 -5.34 -0.09
N ALA A 15 -21.54 -6.52 -0.11
CA ALA A 15 -20.98 -7.14 1.08
C ALA A 15 -19.73 -6.44 1.64
N ILE A 16 -19.05 -5.55 0.91
CA ILE A 16 -17.80 -4.90 1.37
C ILE A 16 -17.88 -3.37 1.47
N LEU A 17 -18.87 -2.74 0.82
CA LEU A 17 -18.97 -1.28 0.70
C LEU A 17 -19.45 -0.56 1.97
N HIS A 18 -19.81 -1.29 3.03
CA HIS A 18 -20.18 -0.72 4.33
C HIS A 18 -18.97 -0.57 5.24
N ASP A 19 -18.98 0.42 6.14
CA ASP A 19 -17.93 0.60 7.18
C ASP A 19 -16.50 0.65 6.60
N LEU A 20 -16.32 1.49 5.58
CA LEU A 20 -15.00 1.79 4.99
C LEU A 20 -14.28 2.86 5.82
N LEU A 21 -12.99 2.64 6.08
CA LEU A 21 -12.07 3.62 6.66
C LEU A 21 -11.62 4.63 5.62
N GLU A 22 -11.25 4.17 4.44
CA GLU A 22 -10.57 4.95 3.42
C GLU A 22 -11.55 5.43 2.35
N ARG A 23 -11.49 6.73 2.03
CA ARG A 23 -12.35 7.38 1.03
C ARG A 23 -11.58 8.14 -0.05
N GLY A 24 -10.26 8.21 0.09
CA GLY A 24 -9.33 8.84 -0.83
C GLY A 24 -8.53 7.79 -1.59
N PHE A 25 -7.23 8.03 -1.69
CA PHE A 25 -6.36 7.41 -2.70
C PHE A 25 -6.15 5.89 -2.53
N ALA A 26 -6.31 5.36 -1.31
CA ALA A 26 -6.06 3.96 -1.00
C ALA A 26 -7.34 3.10 -0.92
N PHE A 27 -8.51 3.65 -1.29
CA PHE A 27 -9.79 3.00 -1.02
C PHE A 27 -9.90 1.62 -1.68
N ASP A 28 -9.29 1.44 -2.84
CA ASP A 28 -9.32 0.20 -3.59
C ASP A 28 -8.54 -0.92 -2.89
N VAL A 29 -7.46 -0.59 -2.17
CA VAL A 29 -6.73 -1.53 -1.31
C VAL A 29 -7.64 -2.08 -0.21
N GLU A 30 -8.46 -1.22 0.40
CA GLU A 30 -9.42 -1.64 1.43
C GLU A 30 -10.47 -2.60 0.86
N LEU A 31 -10.98 -2.31 -0.34
CA LEU A 31 -11.95 -3.19 -0.99
C LEU A 31 -11.36 -4.57 -1.29
N LEU A 32 -10.12 -4.62 -1.80
CA LEU A 32 -9.43 -5.87 -2.08
C LEU A 32 -9.17 -6.67 -0.79
N LEU A 33 -8.71 -6.01 0.27
CA LEU A 33 -8.50 -6.64 1.57
C LEU A 33 -9.80 -7.25 2.11
N LYS A 34 -10.91 -6.51 2.09
CA LYS A 34 -12.21 -6.99 2.59
C LYS A 34 -12.77 -8.14 1.76
N ILE A 35 -12.51 -8.17 0.45
CA ILE A 35 -12.87 -9.32 -0.40
C ILE A 35 -12.05 -10.54 -0.03
N GLU A 36 -10.73 -10.40 0.04
CA GLU A 36 -9.83 -11.52 0.35
C GLU A 36 -10.15 -12.15 1.71
N GLN A 37 -10.50 -11.33 2.71
CA GLN A 37 -10.91 -11.83 4.03
C GLN A 37 -12.22 -12.60 4.02
N ARG A 38 -13.15 -12.26 3.13
CA ARG A 38 -14.45 -12.92 3.02
C ARG A 38 -14.41 -14.14 2.12
N ASN A 39 -13.57 -14.10 1.09
CA ASN A 39 -13.41 -15.14 0.10
C ASN A 39 -11.93 -15.24 -0.28
N PRO A 40 -11.13 -15.99 0.49
CA PRO A 40 -9.73 -16.23 0.17
C PRO A 40 -9.58 -16.80 -1.24
N ASP A 41 -8.56 -16.34 -1.98
CA ASP A 41 -8.34 -16.66 -3.40
C ASP A 41 -9.49 -16.22 -4.33
N GLY A 42 -10.39 -15.35 -3.84
CA GLY A 42 -11.55 -14.85 -4.59
C GLY A 42 -11.23 -13.80 -5.63
N ILE A 43 -9.99 -13.33 -5.71
CA ILE A 43 -9.54 -12.26 -6.60
C ILE A 43 -8.83 -12.87 -7.82
N ALA A 44 -9.48 -12.76 -8.98
CA ALA A 44 -8.88 -13.15 -10.26
C ALA A 44 -8.19 -11.96 -10.94
N LYS A 45 -7.00 -12.18 -11.48
CA LYS A 45 -6.27 -11.20 -12.30
C LYS A 45 -6.52 -11.50 -13.78
N ALA A 46 -6.99 -10.49 -14.53
CA ALA A 46 -7.19 -10.59 -15.97
C ALA A 46 -6.27 -9.57 -16.68
N PRO A 47 -5.50 -9.98 -17.70
CA PRO A 47 -4.67 -9.06 -18.46
C PRO A 47 -5.57 -8.11 -19.25
N ILE A 48 -5.26 -6.82 -19.20
CA ILE A 48 -5.88 -5.79 -20.02
C ILE A 48 -4.81 -5.16 -20.90
N ALA A 49 -5.14 -4.91 -22.17
CA ALA A 49 -4.31 -4.06 -23.00
C ALA A 49 -4.46 -2.63 -22.50
N TRP A 50 -3.40 -2.11 -21.89
CA TRP A 50 -3.35 -0.77 -21.34
C TRP A 50 -2.48 0.10 -22.23
N ILE A 51 -2.99 1.28 -22.59
CA ILE A 51 -2.19 2.32 -23.24
C ILE A 51 -1.85 3.32 -22.15
N ASP A 52 -0.59 3.34 -21.76
CA ASP A 52 -0.11 4.29 -20.78
C ASP A 52 0.13 5.66 -21.44
N SER A 53 -0.31 6.72 -20.79
CA SER A 53 -0.07 8.10 -21.22
C SER A 53 0.34 8.91 -20.00
N GLU A 54 1.64 9.04 -19.81
CA GLU A 54 2.24 9.90 -18.77
C GLU A 54 1.72 11.34 -18.85
N ALA A 55 1.38 11.83 -20.06
CA ALA A 55 0.80 13.14 -20.27
C ALA A 55 -0.59 13.33 -19.63
N GLU A 56 -1.33 12.23 -19.42
CA GLU A 56 -2.66 12.23 -18.80
C GLU A 56 -2.61 11.81 -17.32
N SER A 57 -1.40 11.54 -16.77
CA SER A 57 -1.24 11.18 -15.36
C SER A 57 -1.45 12.39 -14.46
N THR A 58 -2.44 12.31 -13.56
CA THR A 58 -2.70 13.34 -12.54
C THR A 58 -1.87 13.15 -11.27
N THR A 59 -1.07 12.07 -11.21
CA THR A 59 -0.20 11.71 -10.09
C THR A 59 1.24 12.13 -10.37
N THR A 60 1.52 13.42 -10.26
CA THR A 60 2.87 13.99 -10.47
C THR A 60 3.64 14.28 -9.18
N ALA A 61 2.98 14.15 -8.02
CA ALA A 61 3.56 14.47 -6.72
C ALA A 61 3.68 13.22 -5.82
N LEU A 62 4.76 13.15 -5.03
CA LEU A 62 4.99 12.14 -3.97
C LEU A 62 3.99 12.24 -2.80
N SER A 63 3.23 13.33 -2.75
CA SER A 63 2.33 13.71 -1.66
C SER A 63 1.28 12.64 -1.24
N PRO A 64 0.67 11.83 -2.14
CA PRO A 64 -0.38 10.94 -1.67
C PRO A 64 0.16 9.66 -1.01
N TYR A 65 1.46 9.36 -1.12
CA TYR A 65 2.00 8.07 -0.72
C TYR A 65 2.15 7.88 0.79
N LEU A 66 2.59 8.90 1.54
CA LEU A 66 2.62 8.80 3.00
C LEU A 66 1.21 8.62 3.58
N THR A 67 0.25 9.41 3.09
CA THR A 67 -1.16 9.28 3.46
C THR A 67 -1.70 7.89 3.13
N MET A 68 -1.41 7.37 1.93
CA MET A 68 -1.77 6.02 1.52
C MET A 68 -1.18 4.94 2.45
N LEU A 69 0.09 5.06 2.84
CA LEU A 69 0.72 4.13 3.77
C LEU A 69 0.06 4.17 5.16
N ARG A 70 -0.29 5.35 5.67
CA ARG A 70 -1.04 5.50 6.93
C ARG A 70 -2.43 4.89 6.85
N SER A 71 -3.10 4.99 5.69
CA SER A 71 -4.37 4.29 5.45
C SER A 71 -4.20 2.78 5.49
N ILE A 72 -3.14 2.24 4.88
CA ILE A 72 -2.81 0.80 4.94
C ILE A 72 -2.51 0.37 6.39
N ALA A 73 -1.78 1.18 7.15
CA ALA A 73 -1.53 0.93 8.57
C ALA A 73 -2.84 0.87 9.37
N SER A 74 -3.76 1.81 9.12
CA SER A 74 -5.10 1.82 9.73
C SER A 74 -5.94 0.59 9.34
N MET A 75 -5.85 0.14 8.08
CA MET A 75 -6.50 -1.08 7.61
C MET A 75 -5.91 -2.33 8.29
N ASN A 76 -4.60 -2.39 8.48
CA ASN A 76 -3.94 -3.49 9.21
C ASN A 76 -4.51 -3.60 10.63
N ARG A 77 -4.55 -2.48 11.38
CA ARG A 77 -5.12 -2.39 12.73
C ARG A 77 -6.57 -2.88 12.79
N LYS A 78 -7.41 -2.52 11.81
CA LYS A 78 -8.85 -2.82 11.82
C LYS A 78 -9.18 -4.23 11.36
N TYR A 79 -8.52 -4.70 10.31
CA TYR A 79 -8.94 -5.90 9.59
C TYR A 79 -8.07 -7.11 9.88
N LEU A 80 -6.75 -6.93 10.07
CA LEU A 80 -5.82 -8.05 10.18
C LEU A 80 -5.59 -8.45 11.64
N PRO A 81 -5.30 -9.74 11.92
CA PRO A 81 -4.88 -10.16 13.24
C PRO A 81 -3.54 -9.52 13.60
N ALA A 82 -3.31 -9.35 14.90
CA ALA A 82 -2.03 -8.84 15.39
C ALA A 82 -0.88 -9.76 14.98
N ASP A 83 0.13 -9.17 14.33
CA ASP A 83 1.34 -9.84 13.89
C ASP A 83 2.55 -8.93 14.24
N PRO A 84 3.54 -9.40 15.01
CA PRO A 84 4.65 -8.55 15.45
C PRO A 84 5.46 -7.92 14.31
N LYS A 85 5.57 -8.61 13.16
CA LYS A 85 6.28 -8.06 12.00
C LYS A 85 5.51 -6.89 11.40
N SER A 86 4.22 -7.09 11.16
CA SER A 86 3.31 -6.06 10.67
C SER A 86 3.24 -4.87 11.65
N GLU A 87 3.17 -5.13 12.95
CA GLU A 87 3.11 -4.13 14.01
C GLU A 87 4.29 -3.16 13.97
N ALA A 88 5.50 -3.67 13.74
CA ALA A 88 6.70 -2.85 13.65
C ALA A 88 6.63 -1.86 12.49
N PHE A 89 6.13 -2.29 11.33
CA PHE A 89 5.94 -1.42 10.16
C PHE A 89 4.78 -0.44 10.36
N VAL A 90 3.66 -0.90 10.92
CA VAL A 90 2.50 -0.06 11.24
C VAL A 90 2.92 1.09 12.16
N SER A 91 3.58 0.78 13.27
CA SER A 91 4.05 1.79 14.23
C SER A 91 5.07 2.75 13.60
N PHE A 92 5.96 2.24 12.75
CA PHE A 92 6.92 3.07 12.02
C PHE A 92 6.22 4.06 11.08
N VAL A 93 5.30 3.57 10.23
CA VAL A 93 4.53 4.40 9.28
C VAL A 93 3.68 5.44 10.01
N GLU A 94 3.06 5.08 11.13
CA GLU A 94 2.29 5.99 11.98
C GLU A 94 3.16 7.11 12.57
N SER A 95 4.46 6.84 12.82
CA SER A 95 5.40 7.81 13.37
C SER A 95 6.00 8.79 12.36
N LEU A 96 6.02 8.44 11.07
CA LEU A 96 6.65 9.26 10.03
C LEU A 96 5.93 10.59 9.85
N ASP A 97 6.67 11.69 9.75
CA ASP A 97 6.18 12.96 9.21
C ASP A 97 6.56 13.15 7.73
N GLU A 98 6.16 14.28 7.13
CA GLU A 98 6.44 14.57 5.72
C GLU A 98 7.94 14.76 5.44
N SER A 99 8.70 15.31 6.39
CA SER A 99 10.14 15.54 6.23
C SER A 99 10.88 14.20 6.20
N GLN A 100 10.58 13.33 7.17
CA GLN A 100 11.13 11.98 7.26
C GLN A 100 10.75 11.15 6.04
N TRP A 101 9.51 11.25 5.58
CA TRP A 101 9.07 10.59 4.35
C TRP A 101 9.89 11.03 3.14
N ASN A 102 10.07 12.34 2.94
CA ASN A 102 10.86 12.85 1.81
C ASN A 102 12.30 12.37 1.87
N GLN A 103 12.92 12.37 3.06
CA GLN A 103 14.27 11.85 3.27
C GLN A 103 14.39 10.37 2.91
N LEU A 104 13.41 9.53 3.26
CA LEU A 104 13.39 8.12 2.87
C LEU A 104 13.24 7.93 1.37
N VAL A 105 12.43 8.75 0.70
CA VAL A 105 12.25 8.70 -0.75
C VAL A 105 13.51 9.16 -1.49
N GLU A 106 14.25 10.11 -0.95
CA GLU A 106 15.54 10.55 -1.50
C GLU A 106 16.65 9.51 -1.29
N ASN A 107 16.53 8.67 -0.25
CA ASN A 107 17.55 7.71 0.17
C ASN A 107 17.01 6.27 0.22
N VAL A 108 16.22 5.87 -0.79
CA VAL A 108 15.62 4.52 -0.84
C VAL A 108 16.72 3.45 -0.88
N PRO A 109 16.68 2.43 0.00
CA PRO A 109 17.64 1.33 -0.03
C PRO A 109 17.71 0.63 -1.38
N ASP A 110 18.91 0.25 -1.82
CA ASP A 110 19.14 -0.46 -3.09
C ASP A 110 18.30 -1.74 -3.23
N ALA A 111 18.09 -2.45 -2.12
CA ALA A 111 17.27 -3.65 -2.04
C ALA A 111 15.80 -3.42 -2.46
N ILE A 112 15.32 -2.18 -2.33
CA ILE A 112 14.00 -1.73 -2.80
C ILE A 112 14.14 -1.09 -4.19
N ALA A 113 15.05 -0.14 -4.36
CA ALA A 113 15.15 0.70 -5.56
C ALA A 113 15.42 -0.10 -6.85
N THR A 114 16.17 -1.21 -6.75
CA THR A 114 16.60 -2.00 -7.91
C THR A 114 15.79 -3.28 -8.12
N ARG A 115 14.88 -3.62 -7.20
CA ARG A 115 14.17 -4.88 -7.22
C ARG A 115 13.02 -4.86 -8.21
N ASN A 116 12.82 -5.99 -8.91
CA ASN A 116 11.66 -6.19 -9.76
C ASN A 116 10.37 -6.18 -8.89
N PRO A 117 9.39 -5.31 -9.18
CA PRO A 117 8.13 -5.24 -8.45
C PRO A 117 7.38 -6.58 -8.30
N ALA A 118 7.54 -7.48 -9.28
CA ALA A 118 6.92 -8.81 -9.25
C ALA A 118 7.41 -9.71 -8.11
N HIS A 119 8.55 -9.38 -7.48
CA HIS A 119 9.20 -10.21 -6.46
C HIS A 119 9.00 -9.70 -5.03
N PHE A 120 8.18 -8.67 -4.80
CA PHE A 120 7.92 -8.17 -3.43
C PHE A 120 7.01 -9.06 -2.58
N GLY A 121 6.36 -10.08 -3.15
CA GLY A 121 5.43 -10.95 -2.42
C GLY A 121 6.04 -11.72 -1.23
N GLN A 122 7.37 -11.83 -1.16
CA GLN A 122 8.11 -12.50 -0.08
C GLN A 122 9.27 -11.65 0.45
N PHE A 123 9.26 -10.35 0.22
CA PHE A 123 10.38 -9.48 0.57
C PHE A 123 10.45 -9.19 2.07
N ASP A 124 11.58 -9.49 2.70
CA ASP A 124 11.84 -9.29 4.13
C ASP A 124 13.26 -8.73 4.44
N GLU A 125 13.95 -8.21 3.43
CA GLU A 125 15.34 -7.75 3.54
C GLU A 125 15.52 -6.37 4.18
N ILE A 126 14.45 -5.58 4.28
CA ILE A 126 14.46 -4.25 4.90
C ILE A 126 13.47 -4.23 6.05
N SER A 127 13.93 -3.80 7.23
CA SER A 127 13.12 -3.65 8.44
C SER A 127 12.90 -2.17 8.77
N PRO A 128 11.97 -1.84 9.69
CA PRO A 128 11.84 -0.48 10.21
C PRO A 128 13.12 0.07 10.87
N ASN A 129 14.00 -0.80 11.40
CA ASN A 129 15.27 -0.36 11.97
C ASN A 129 16.24 0.14 10.89
N ASP A 130 16.28 -0.53 9.74
CA ASP A 130 17.10 -0.12 8.60
C ASP A 130 16.62 1.23 8.06
N LEU A 131 15.31 1.44 8.00
CA LEU A 131 14.72 2.72 7.58
C LEU A 131 14.98 3.84 8.61
N ASN A 132 14.93 3.53 9.91
CA ASN A 132 15.29 4.49 10.95
C ASN A 132 16.76 4.89 10.91
N ALA A 133 17.67 3.99 10.53
CA ALA A 133 19.08 4.33 10.37
C ALA A 133 19.28 5.43 9.30
N ILE A 134 18.56 5.33 8.17
CA ILE A 134 18.58 6.35 7.12
C ILE A 134 18.10 7.71 7.64
N LEU A 135 17.10 7.71 8.53
CA LEU A 135 16.58 8.93 9.15
C LEU A 135 17.56 9.59 10.12
N GLN A 136 18.45 8.81 10.73
CA GLN A 136 19.44 9.29 11.71
C GLN A 136 20.74 9.77 11.06
N ASP A 137 21.03 9.33 9.84
CA ASP A 137 22.28 9.59 9.13
C ASP A 137 22.26 10.86 8.23
N ALA A 138 21.14 11.60 8.16
CA ALA A 138 21.04 12.85 7.37
C ALA A 138 20.95 14.14 8.21
#